data_AF-A0A1J5SR60-F1
#
_entry.id   AF-A0A1J5SR60-F1
#
_cell.length_a   1.000
_cell.length_b   1.000
_cell.length_c   1.000
_cell.angle_alpha   90.00
_cell.angle_beta   90.00
_cell.angle_gamma   90.00
#
_symmetry.space_group_name_H-M   'P 1'
#
loop_
_entity.id
_entity.type
_entity.pdbx_description
1 polymer ?
#
loop_
_entity_poly.entity_id
_entity_poly.type
_entity_poly.pdbx_seq_one_letter_code
_entity_poly.pdbx_strand_id
1 'polypeptide(L)'
;MNTLLALAPFWLLFELWQLVVAERYLGVAQIAAGTDPRQLPMGRVRAAFWSLTLLAERLWMLVLLFEPGARAAALCMLAVTFVGHGLRARLALRWVLVELTVEGAIRVGMLLYLAALWWRGL
;
A
#
# COMPACT_ATOMS: atom_id res chain seq x y z
N MET A 1 -5.88 -23.29 9.67
CA MET A 1 -5.83 -21.81 9.69
C MET A 1 -4.66 -21.38 8.84
N ASN A 2 -4.92 -20.68 7.75
CA ASN A 2 -3.88 -20.26 6.82
C ASN A 2 -3.05 -19.12 7.44
N THR A 3 -1.79 -19.40 7.78
CA THR A 3 -0.88 -18.43 8.42
C THR A 3 -0.57 -17.23 7.52
N LEU A 4 -0.67 -17.40 6.20
CA LEU A 4 -0.47 -16.31 5.24
C LEU A 4 -1.59 -15.26 5.34
N LEU A 5 -2.84 -15.71 5.47
CA LEU A 5 -4.00 -14.81 5.59
C LEU A 5 -4.04 -14.10 6.94
N ALA A 6 -3.46 -14.71 7.98
CA ALA A 6 -3.34 -14.12 9.32
C ALA A 6 -2.52 -12.81 9.34
N LEU A 7 -1.70 -12.57 8.32
CA LEU A 7 -0.94 -11.33 8.17
C LEU A 7 -1.77 -10.18 7.59
N ALA A 8 -2.96 -10.44 7.03
CA ALA A 8 -3.80 -9.41 6.42
C ALA A 8 -4.17 -8.25 7.38
N PRO A 9 -4.53 -8.48 8.66
CA PRO A 9 -4.77 -7.39 9.60
C PRO A 9 -3.52 -6.53 9.88
N PHE A 10 -2.34 -7.14 9.91
CA PHE A 10 -1.08 -6.41 10.07
C PHE A 10 -0.84 -5.49 8.86
N TRP A 11 -0.98 -6.02 7.64
CA TRP A 11 -0.84 -5.23 6.42
C TRP A 11 -1.93 -4.16 6.29
N LEU A 12 -3.14 -4.41 6.78
CA LEU A 12 -4.21 -3.41 6.84
C LEU A 12 -3.80 -2.21 7.70
N LEU A 13 -3.25 -2.46 8.89
CA LEU A 13 -2.75 -1.37 9.76
C LEU A 13 -1.60 -0.61 9.09
N PHE A 14 -0.71 -1.32 8.41
CA PHE A 14 0.38 -0.69 7.66
C PHE A 14 -0.13 0.17 6.49
N GLU A 15 -1.12 -0.30 5.72
CA GLU A 15 -1.74 0.45 4.63
C GLU A 15 -2.42 1.73 5.14
N LEU A 16 -3.15 1.63 6.25
CA LEU A 16 -3.77 2.80 6.90
C LEU A 16 -2.71 3.80 7.38
N TRP A 17 -1.60 3.31 7.96
CA TRP A 17 -0.46 4.15 8.29
C TRP A 17 0.08 4.85 7.04
N GLN A 18 0.30 4.11 5.94
CA GLN A 18 0.81 4.69 4.69
C GLN A 18 -0.07 5.82 4.18
N LEU A 19 -1.41 5.69 4.26
CA LEU A 19 -2.34 6.76 3.89
C LEU A 19 -2.20 8.00 4.77
N VAL A 20 -2.07 7.82 6.09
CA VAL A 20 -1.84 8.94 7.02
C VAL A 20 -0.51 9.65 6.72
N VAL A 21 0.54 8.88 6.43
CA VAL A 21 1.85 9.44 6.04
C VAL A 21 1.76 10.14 4.69
N ALA A 22 1.07 9.56 3.71
CA ALA A 22 0.86 10.17 2.41
C ALA A 22 0.17 11.53 2.55
N GLU A 23 -0.91 11.63 3.31
CA GLU A 23 -1.58 12.91 3.57
C GLU A 23 -0.65 13.92 4.26
N ARG A 24 0.19 13.48 5.19
CA ARG A 24 1.12 14.38 5.89
C ARG A 24 2.21 14.99 4.98
N TYR A 25 2.62 14.28 3.93
CA TYR A 25 3.71 14.72 3.05
C TYR A 25 3.23 15.23 1.68
N LEU A 26 2.11 14.72 1.18
CA LEU A 26 1.53 15.01 -0.13
C LEU A 26 0.13 15.62 -0.04
N GLY A 27 -0.36 15.92 1.16
CA GLY A 27 -1.68 16.46 1.39
C GLY A 27 -1.89 17.83 0.76
N VAL A 28 -3.15 18.26 0.76
CA VAL A 28 -3.60 19.49 0.09
C VAL A 28 -2.86 20.72 0.62
N ALA A 29 -2.56 20.77 1.92
CA ALA A 29 -1.85 21.89 2.54
C ALA A 29 -0.40 22.05 2.02
N GLN A 30 0.28 20.93 1.75
CA GLN A 30 1.66 20.87 1.28
C GLN A 30 1.74 21.23 -0.20
N ILE A 31 0.76 20.77 -0.97
CA ILE A 31 0.57 21.18 -2.37
C ILE A 31 0.31 22.69 -2.45
N ALA A 32 -0.54 23.23 -1.58
CA ALA A 32 -0.81 24.67 -1.52
C ALA A 32 0.43 25.50 -1.12
N ALA A 33 1.28 24.95 -0.24
CA ALA A 33 2.55 25.55 0.15
C ALA A 33 3.66 25.42 -0.92
N GLY A 34 3.41 24.75 -2.05
CA GLY A 34 4.40 24.54 -3.11
C GLY A 34 5.62 23.73 -2.69
N THR A 35 5.55 23.02 -1.56
CA THR A 35 6.65 22.22 -1.03
C THR A 35 6.71 20.92 -1.81
N ASP A 36 7.82 20.62 -2.47
CA ASP A 36 8.02 19.33 -3.14
C ASP A 36 8.51 18.29 -2.12
N PRO A 37 7.69 17.29 -1.74
CA PRO A 37 8.09 16.29 -0.76
C PRO A 37 9.23 15.39 -1.24
N ARG A 38 9.53 15.36 -2.55
CA ARG A 38 10.69 14.64 -3.10
C ARG A 38 12.02 15.26 -2.66
N GLN A 39 12.00 16.51 -2.24
CA GLN A 39 13.19 17.24 -1.77
C GLN A 39 13.37 17.15 -0.26
N LEU A 40 12.40 16.56 0.47
CA LEU A 40 12.48 16.44 1.92
C LEU A 40 13.50 15.35 2.31
N PRO A 41 14.49 15.66 3.16
CA PRO A 41 15.48 14.68 3.57
C PRO A 41 14.82 13.59 4.44
N MET A 42 14.89 12.34 3.99
CA MET A 42 14.48 11.19 4.81
C MET A 42 15.71 10.56 5.47
N GLY A 43 15.65 10.40 6.79
CA GLY A 43 16.73 9.73 7.53
C GLY A 43 16.96 8.30 7.03
N ARG A 44 18.23 7.92 6.85
CA ARG A 44 18.64 6.62 6.25
C ARG A 44 17.97 5.41 6.89
N VAL A 45 17.90 5.36 8.23
CA VAL A 45 17.29 4.25 8.97
C VAL A 45 15.80 4.15 8.68
N ARG A 46 15.08 5.28 8.66
CA ARG A 46 13.66 5.33 8.33
C ARG A 46 13.42 4.90 6.89
N ALA A 47 14.23 5.38 5.95
CA ALA A 47 14.13 4.98 4.54
C ALA A 47 14.36 3.47 4.35
N ALA A 48 15.36 2.90 5.02
CA ALA A 48 15.66 1.47 4.95
C ALA A 48 14.51 0.63 5.54
N PHE A 49 14.05 0.96 6.75
CA PHE A 49 12.93 0.27 7.40
C PHE A 49 11.67 0.31 6.53
N TRP A 50 11.30 1.50 6.05
CA TRP A 50 10.14 1.68 5.19
C TRP A 50 10.23 0.86 3.89
N SER A 51 11.39 0.88 3.23
CA SER A 51 11.62 0.11 2.00
C SER A 51 11.56 -1.39 2.25
N LEU A 52 12.09 -1.87 3.37
CA LEU A 52 12.02 -3.29 3.74
C LEU A 52 10.58 -3.73 4.05
N THR A 53 9.80 -2.91 4.74
CA THR A 53 8.38 -3.22 5.01
C THR A 53 7.58 -3.29 3.72
N LEU A 54 7.79 -2.33 2.81
CA LEU A 54 7.18 -2.34 1.48
C LEU A 54 7.59 -3.60 0.68
N LEU A 55 8.87 -3.98 0.71
CA LEU A 55 9.33 -5.18 0.02
C LEU A 55 8.70 -6.44 0.61
N ALA A 56 8.68 -6.57 1.94
CA ALA A 56 8.08 -7.71 2.63
C ALA A 56 6.60 -7.89 2.29
N GLU A 57 5.86 -6.78 2.21
CA GLU A 57 4.47 -6.76 1.78
C GLU A 57 4.30 -7.29 0.35
N ARG A 58 5.11 -6.82 -0.60
CA ARG A 58 5.05 -7.24 -2.00
C ARG A 58 5.39 -8.72 -2.14
N LEU A 59 6.39 -9.20 -1.41
CA LEU A 59 6.72 -10.63 -1.35
C LEU A 59 5.56 -11.44 -0.77
N TRP A 60 4.91 -10.96 0.28
CA TRP A 60 3.72 -11.59 0.83
C TRP A 60 2.57 -11.67 -0.18
N MET A 61 2.31 -10.61 -0.93
CA MET A 61 1.30 -10.62 -2.02
C MET A 61 1.66 -11.63 -3.12
N LEU A 62 2.94 -11.77 -3.48
CA LEU A 62 3.38 -12.77 -4.47
C LEU A 62 3.16 -14.20 -3.95
N VAL A 63 3.41 -14.46 -2.67
CA VAL A 63 3.15 -15.77 -2.06
C VAL A 63 1.65 -16.07 -2.01
N LEU A 64 0.79 -15.08 -1.81
CA LEU A 64 -0.68 -15.27 -1.84
C LEU A 64 -1.21 -15.72 -3.20
N LEU A 65 -0.47 -15.58 -4.30
CA LEU A 65 -0.90 -16.07 -5.61
C LEU A 65 -1.03 -17.61 -5.65
N PHE A 66 -0.30 -18.30 -4.77
CA PHE A 66 -0.38 -19.75 -4.63
C PHE A 66 -1.59 -20.21 -3.80
N GLU A 67 -2.28 -19.30 -3.11
CA GLU A 67 -3.46 -19.59 -2.31
C GLU A 67 -4.76 -19.38 -3.12
N PRO A 68 -5.52 -20.43 -3.49
CA PRO A 68 -6.65 -20.31 -4.40
C PRO A 68 -7.72 -19.29 -3.96
N GLY A 69 -8.03 -19.23 -2.65
CA GLY A 69 -9.03 -18.30 -2.11
C GLY A 69 -8.58 -16.84 -2.09
N ALA A 70 -7.27 -16.58 -2.05
CA ALA A 70 -6.70 -15.23 -1.96
C ALA A 70 -6.14 -14.70 -3.29
N ARG A 71 -5.95 -15.57 -4.28
CA ARG A 71 -5.28 -15.25 -5.55
C ARG A 71 -5.87 -14.03 -6.26
N ALA A 72 -7.19 -13.93 -6.33
CA ALA A 72 -7.85 -12.80 -7.00
C ALA A 72 -7.55 -11.47 -6.31
N ALA A 73 -7.62 -11.43 -4.98
CA ALA A 73 -7.29 -10.26 -4.18
C ALA A 73 -5.81 -9.89 -4.31
N ALA A 74 -4.91 -10.88 -4.27
CA ALA A 74 -3.48 -10.68 -4.46
C ALA A 74 -3.14 -10.12 -5.85
N LEU A 75 -3.75 -10.66 -6.92
CA LEU A 75 -3.60 -10.13 -8.28
C LEU A 75 -4.08 -8.68 -8.38
N CYS A 76 -5.23 -8.35 -7.78
CA CYS A 76 -5.77 -7.00 -7.77
C CYS A 76 -4.82 -6.02 -7.07
N MET A 77 -4.32 -6.37 -5.88
CA MET A 77 -3.37 -5.56 -5.11
C MET A 77 -2.04 -5.35 -5.86
N LEU A 78 -1.51 -6.40 -6.49
CA LEU A 78 -0.30 -6.28 -7.31
C LEU A 78 -0.54 -5.39 -8.54
N ALA A 79 -1.65 -5.59 -9.25
CA ALA A 79 -1.99 -4.81 -10.43
C ALA A 79 -2.09 -3.31 -10.11
N VAL A 80 -2.84 -2.95 -9.06
CA VAL A 80 -2.97 -1.54 -8.66
C VAL A 80 -1.63 -0.96 -8.22
N THR A 81 -0.80 -1.73 -7.51
CA THR A 81 0.54 -1.28 -7.09
C THR A 81 1.46 -0.98 -8.27
N PHE A 82 1.48 -1.86 -9.29
CA PHE A 82 2.31 -1.66 -10.49
C PHE A 82 1.82 -0.48 -11.33
N VAL A 83 0.51 -0.37 -11.53
CA VAL A 83 -0.11 0.75 -12.24
C VAL A 83 0.22 2.07 -11.52
N GLY A 84 0.01 2.12 -10.20
CA GLY A 84 0.30 3.28 -9.39
C GLY A 84 1.76 3.69 -9.44
N HIS A 85 2.68 2.73 -9.35
CA HIS A 85 4.12 3.01 -9.48
C HIS A 85 4.47 3.62 -10.85
N GLY A 86 3.90 3.10 -11.94
CA GLY A 86 4.10 3.65 -13.28
C GLY A 86 3.52 5.05 -13.47
N LEU A 87 2.39 5.35 -12.84
CA LEU A 87 1.72 6.66 -12.90
C LEU A 87 2.48 7.73 -12.11
N ARG A 88 2.97 7.42 -10.90
CA ARG A 88 3.67 8.40 -10.03
C ARG A 88 4.91 9.03 -10.64
N ALA A 89 5.57 8.33 -11.55
CA ALA A 89 6.73 8.86 -12.27
C ALA A 89 6.35 9.95 -13.30
N ARG A 90 5.08 10.00 -13.74
CA ARG A 90 4.61 10.85 -14.85
C ARG A 90 3.61 11.92 -14.42
N LEU A 91 2.95 11.72 -13.29
CA LEU A 91 1.93 12.64 -12.78
C LEU A 91 2.53 13.82 -12.02
N ALA A 92 1.87 14.98 -12.14
CA ALA A 92 2.10 16.11 -11.25
C ALA A 92 1.68 15.74 -9.80
N LEU A 93 2.35 16.32 -8.80
CA LEU A 93 2.15 16.00 -7.37
C LEU A 93 0.67 16.02 -6.94
N ARG A 94 -0.13 16.96 -7.44
CA ARG A 94 -1.58 17.03 -7.15
C ARG A 94 -2.37 15.77 -7.54
N TRP A 95 -1.97 15.08 -8.60
CA TRP A 95 -2.61 13.85 -9.07
C TRP A 95 -2.05 12.61 -8.38
N VAL A 96 -0.85 12.70 -7.80
CA VAL A 96 -0.25 11.61 -7.02
C VAL A 96 -1.07 11.34 -5.76
N LEU A 97 -1.59 12.37 -5.08
CA LEU A 97 -2.44 12.17 -3.90
C LEU A 97 -3.74 11.42 -4.23
N VAL A 98 -4.41 11.82 -5.31
CA VAL A 98 -5.64 11.17 -5.80
C VAL A 98 -5.37 9.71 -6.14
N GLU A 99 -4.29 9.44 -6.86
CA GLU A 99 -3.87 8.09 -7.24
C GLU A 99 -3.57 7.24 -6.01
N LEU A 100 -2.79 7.74 -5.04
CA LEU A 100 -2.49 7.05 -3.78
C LEU A 100 -3.76 6.72 -2.98
N THR A 101 -4.75 7.62 -2.99
CA THR A 101 -6.02 7.41 -2.27
C THR A 101 -6.83 6.29 -2.92
N VAL A 102 -6.91 6.27 -4.26
CA VAL A 102 -7.60 5.20 -5.00
C VAL A 102 -6.88 3.86 -4.82
N GLU A 103 -5.55 3.83 -4.97
CA GLU A 103 -4.76 2.62 -4.73
C GLU A 103 -5.00 2.09 -3.32
N GLY A 104 -4.86 2.95 -2.31
CA GLY A 104 -5.04 2.57 -0.91
C GLY A 104 -6.46 2.09 -0.60
N ALA A 105 -7.50 2.71 -1.15
CA ALA A 105 -8.87 2.26 -0.96
C ALA A 105 -9.11 0.85 -1.51
N ILE A 106 -8.58 0.55 -2.70
CA ILE A 106 -8.65 -0.79 -3.30
C ILE A 106 -7.92 -1.80 -2.42
N ARG A 107 -6.69 -1.47 -1.98
CA ARG A 107 -5.88 -2.35 -1.14
C ARG A 107 -6.52 -2.62 0.21
N VAL A 108 -7.06 -1.59 0.88
CA VAL A 108 -7.83 -1.75 2.12
C VAL A 108 -9.00 -2.70 1.93
N GLY A 109 -9.78 -2.54 0.85
CA GLY A 109 -10.88 -3.46 0.52
C GLY A 109 -10.43 -4.91 0.36
N MET A 110 -9.32 -5.13 -0.36
CA MET A 110 -8.74 -6.47 -0.55
C MET A 110 -8.21 -7.06 0.77
N LEU A 111 -7.56 -6.26 1.62
CA LEU A 111 -7.03 -6.69 2.92
C LEU A 111 -8.16 -7.04 3.90
N LEU A 112 -9.26 -6.29 3.90
CA LEU A 112 -10.46 -6.62 4.67
C LEU A 112 -11.07 -7.95 4.20
N TYR A 113 -11.14 -8.17 2.88
CA TYR A 113 -11.59 -9.45 2.33
C TYR A 113 -10.70 -10.62 2.79
N LEU A 114 -9.37 -10.48 2.72
CA LEU A 114 -8.43 -11.52 3.16
C LEU A 114 -8.51 -11.77 4.67
N ALA A 115 -8.67 -10.72 5.48
CA ALA A 115 -8.90 -10.85 6.91
C ALA A 115 -10.20 -11.58 7.22
N ALA A 116 -11.27 -11.34 6.44
CA ALA A 116 -12.54 -12.04 6.58
C ALA A 116 -12.42 -13.53 6.19
N LEU A 117 -11.65 -13.87 5.14
CA LEU A 117 -11.36 -15.27 4.81
C LEU A 117 -10.64 -15.98 5.96
N TRP A 118 -9.59 -15.35 6.50
CA TRP A 118 -8.87 -15.86 7.65
C TRP A 118 -9.79 -16.08 8.86
N TRP A 119 -10.62 -15.09 9.18
CA TRP A 119 -11.58 -15.17 10.29
C TRP A 119 -12.57 -16.32 10.12
N ARG A 120 -13.00 -16.58 8.88
CA ARG A 120 -13.92 -17.68 8.53
C ARG A 120 -13.24 -19.05 8.49
N GLY A 121 -11.91 -19.11 8.64
CA GLY A 121 -11.13 -20.34 8.61
C GLY A 121 -11.03 -21.00 7.23
N LEU A 122 -11.30 -20.23 6.17
CA LEU A 122 -11.17 -20.63 4.76
C LEU A 122 -9.76 -20.32 4.26
#